data_AF-M9LHE3-F1
#
_entry.id   AF-M9LHE3-F1
#
_cell.length_a   1.000
_cell.length_b   1.000
_cell.length_c   1.000
_cell.angle_alpha   90.00
_cell.angle_beta   90.00
_cell.angle_gamma   90.00
#
_symmetry.space_group_name_H-M   'P 1'
#
loop_
_entity.id
_entity.type
_entity.pdbx_description
1 polymer ?
#
loop_
_entity_poly.entity_id
_entity_poly.type
_entity_poly.pdbx_seq_one_letter_code
_entity_poly.pdbx_strand_id
1 'polypeptide(L)'
;MRTTAKGVRHTGSPKVGEAILDSAHDALPIYTMLEHDEVSSIIDLNLRRSGHTVYNKMKMDSDGVPICPIGRNMLCWGKCLGRQRIKWHCPTKVGKWV
;
A
#
# COMPACT_ATOMS: atom_id res chain seq x y z
N MET A 1 17.97 24.46 -57.69
CA MET A 1 16.76 23.99 -56.99
C MET A 1 17.14 23.65 -55.56
N ARG A 2 16.71 24.43 -54.56
CA ARG A 2 16.93 24.14 -53.14
C ARG A 2 15.66 23.48 -52.61
N THR A 3 15.72 22.18 -52.29
CA THR A 3 14.63 21.48 -51.61
C THR A 3 14.74 21.79 -50.11
N THR A 4 13.94 22.72 -49.62
CA THR A 4 13.76 22.91 -48.17
C THR A 4 12.92 21.75 -47.65
N ALA A 5 13.55 20.82 -46.92
CA ALA A 5 12.84 19.84 -46.12
C ALA A 5 11.99 20.58 -45.09
N LYS A 6 10.66 20.53 -45.23
CA LYS A 6 9.73 21.01 -44.21
C LYS A 6 9.88 20.09 -43.00
N GLY A 7 10.57 20.56 -41.97
CA GLY A 7 10.59 19.90 -40.66
C GLY A 7 9.16 19.75 -40.15
N VAL A 8 8.71 18.51 -40.02
CA VAL A 8 7.44 18.18 -39.36
C VAL A 8 7.61 18.57 -37.90
N ARG A 9 6.94 19.66 -37.49
CA ARG A 9 6.80 19.98 -36.07
C ARG A 9 5.91 18.90 -35.47
N HIS A 10 6.49 18.02 -34.66
CA HIS A 10 5.70 17.14 -33.79
C HIS A 10 4.97 18.03 -32.78
N THR A 11 3.75 18.42 -33.11
CA THR A 11 2.86 19.14 -32.21
C THR A 11 2.42 18.17 -31.12
N GLY A 12 2.93 18.37 -29.90
CA GLY A 12 2.39 17.86 -28.63
C GLY A 12 2.12 16.36 -28.57
N SER A 13 2.99 15.61 -27.90
CA SER A 13 2.67 14.27 -27.40
C SER A 13 1.34 14.32 -26.63
N PRO A 14 0.45 13.31 -26.78
CA PRO A 14 -0.76 13.23 -25.96
C PRO A 14 -0.37 13.22 -24.48
N LYS A 15 -0.90 14.17 -23.70
CA LYS A 15 -0.80 14.12 -22.26
C LYS A 15 -1.87 13.20 -21.72
N VAL A 16 -1.49 12.28 -20.82
CA VAL A 16 -2.45 11.46 -20.08
C VAL A 16 -3.09 12.36 -19.03
N GLY A 17 -4.42 12.41 -18.95
CA GLY A 17 -5.12 13.25 -17.97
C GLY A 17 -5.40 12.53 -16.66
N GLU A 18 -5.69 11.23 -16.73
CA GLU A 18 -6.14 10.43 -15.58
C GLU A 18 -5.54 9.02 -15.65
N ALA A 19 -5.23 8.46 -14.49
CA ALA A 19 -4.74 7.10 -14.32
C ALA A 19 -5.51 6.40 -13.19
N ILE A 20 -6.09 5.23 -13.50
CA ILE A 20 -6.72 4.35 -12.50
C ILE A 20 -5.72 3.27 -12.14
N LEU A 21 -5.35 3.19 -10.86
CA LEU A 21 -4.43 2.19 -10.32
C LEU A 21 -5.16 1.26 -9.35
N ASP A 22 -4.72 0.00 -9.29
CA ASP A 22 -5.20 -0.90 -8.25
C ASP A 22 -4.70 -0.44 -6.87
N SER A 23 -5.61 -0.40 -5.90
CA SER A 23 -5.38 -0.12 -4.48
C SER A 23 -4.22 -0.86 -3.82
N ALA A 24 -3.73 -1.95 -4.42
CA ALA A 24 -2.59 -2.73 -3.95
C ALA A 24 -1.21 -2.12 -4.28
N HIS A 25 -1.15 -0.99 -4.99
CA HIS A 25 0.12 -0.29 -5.26
C HIS A 25 0.45 0.66 -4.10
N ASP A 26 1.06 0.14 -3.04
CA ASP A 26 1.72 0.92 -1.98
C ASP A 26 3.10 1.45 -2.42
N ALA A 27 3.24 1.80 -3.70
CA ALA A 27 4.44 2.34 -4.30
C ALA A 27 4.33 3.86 -4.42
N LEU A 28 4.75 4.57 -3.37
CA LEU A 28 4.79 6.03 -3.34
C LEU A 28 5.46 6.67 -4.58
N PRO A 29 6.55 6.12 -5.15
CA PRO A 29 7.18 6.70 -6.34
C PRO A 29 6.26 6.84 -7.56
N ILE A 30 5.25 5.97 -7.71
CA ILE A 30 4.30 6.05 -8.82
C ILE A 30 3.43 7.29 -8.68
N TYR A 31 2.93 7.57 -7.48
CA TYR A 31 2.10 8.75 -7.22
C TYR A 31 2.90 10.05 -7.39
N THR A 32 4.16 10.09 -6.95
CA THR A 32 5.03 11.25 -7.14
C THR A 32 5.27 11.55 -8.62
N MET A 33 5.45 10.51 -9.45
CA MET A 33 5.59 10.68 -10.90
C MET A 33 4.30 11.22 -11.54
N LEU A 34 3.14 10.67 -11.17
CA LEU A 34 1.85 11.12 -11.70
C LEU A 34 1.55 12.58 -11.31
N GLU A 35 1.87 12.98 -10.09
CA GLU A 35 1.74 14.35 -9.62
C GLU A 35 2.66 15.30 -10.40
N HIS A 36 3.92 14.91 -10.64
CA HIS A 36 4.86 15.67 -11.46
C HIS A 36 4.35 15.91 -12.89
N ASP A 37 3.67 14.91 -13.47
CA ASP A 37 3.16 14.96 -14.84
C ASP A 37 1.75 15.56 -14.95
N GLU A 38 1.20 16.08 -13.85
CA GLU A 38 -0.17 16.63 -13.74
C GLU A 38 -1.26 15.61 -14.11
N VAL A 39 -1.03 14.33 -13.80
CA VAL A 39 -1.98 13.22 -14.04
C VAL A 39 -2.79 12.97 -12.78
N SER A 40 -4.12 13.00 -12.90
CA SER A 40 -5.01 12.66 -11.77
C SER A 40 -4.93 11.16 -11.46
N SER A 41 -4.47 10.82 -10.25
CA SER A 41 -4.43 9.43 -9.78
C SER A 41 -5.74 9.05 -9.09
N ILE A 42 -6.44 8.06 -9.63
CA ILE A 42 -7.67 7.51 -9.08
C ILE A 42 -7.36 6.13 -8.49
N ILE A 43 -7.68 5.94 -7.21
CA ILE A 43 -7.54 4.65 -6.53
C ILE A 43 -8.88 3.92 -6.62
N ASP A 44 -8.93 2.81 -7.34
CA ASP A 44 -10.12 1.97 -7.36
C ASP A 44 -10.30 1.32 -5.97
N LEU A 45 -11.37 1.71 -5.27
CA LEU A 45 -11.70 1.12 -3.99
C LEU A 45 -12.33 -0.25 -4.25
N ASN A 46 -11.67 -1.32 -3.80
CA ASN A 46 -12.22 -2.67 -3.89
C ASN A 46 -13.51 -2.80 -3.05
N LEU A 47 -14.66 -2.63 -3.70
CA LEU A 47 -16.00 -2.70 -3.08
C LEU A 47 -16.31 -4.06 -2.44
N ARG A 48 -15.66 -5.15 -2.89
CA ARG A 48 -15.84 -6.49 -2.30
C ARG A 48 -15.19 -6.59 -0.91
N ARG A 49 -14.35 -5.62 -0.53
CA ARG A 49 -13.59 -5.61 0.72
C ARG A 49 -13.95 -4.44 1.64
N SER A 50 -15.24 -4.09 1.69
CA SER A 50 -15.85 -3.19 2.70
C SER A 50 -15.78 -3.72 4.15
N GLY A 51 -14.84 -4.61 4.46
CA GLY A 51 -14.56 -4.99 5.84
C GLY A 51 -13.85 -3.82 6.52
N HIS A 52 -14.49 -3.23 7.53
CA HIS A 52 -13.92 -2.21 8.41
C HIS A 52 -12.47 -2.58 8.82
N THR A 53 -11.48 -2.06 8.10
CA THR A 53 -10.10 -2.05 8.56
C THR A 53 -10.00 -1.01 9.65
N VAL A 54 -10.51 -1.34 10.83
CA VAL A 54 -10.22 -0.58 12.03
C VAL A 54 -8.77 -0.88 12.36
N TYR A 55 -7.87 -0.04 11.86
CA TYR A 55 -6.48 -0.08 12.30
C TYR A 55 -6.43 0.45 13.72
N ASN A 56 -6.54 -0.45 14.69
CA ASN A 56 -6.28 -0.12 16.08
C ASN A 56 -4.78 0.05 16.25
N LYS A 57 -4.37 1.23 16.73
CA LYS A 57 -2.95 1.54 17.00
C LYS A 57 -2.43 0.53 18.02
N MET A 58 -1.66 -0.45 17.55
CA MET A 58 -1.04 -1.48 18.37
C MET A 58 0.24 -0.90 18.99
N LYS A 59 0.48 -1.13 20.28
CA LYS A 59 1.78 -0.86 20.90
C LYS A 59 2.73 -2.02 20.58
N MET A 60 3.96 -1.72 20.22
CA MET A 60 5.04 -2.68 20.09
C MET A 60 6.03 -2.46 21.23
N ASP A 61 6.71 -3.51 21.68
CA ASP A 61 7.86 -3.38 22.57
C ASP A 61 9.15 -3.07 21.77
N SER A 62 10.28 -2.99 22.47
CA SER A 62 11.59 -2.72 21.86
C SER A 62 12.07 -3.80 20.89
N ASP A 63 11.58 -5.04 21.05
CA ASP A 63 11.94 -6.19 20.23
C ASP A 63 10.98 -6.36 19.04
N GLY A 64 10.01 -5.46 18.89
CA GLY A 64 9.01 -5.49 17.82
C GLY A 64 7.85 -6.46 18.08
N VAL A 65 7.70 -6.94 19.31
CA VAL A 65 6.59 -7.80 19.73
C VAL A 65 5.37 -6.94 20.05
N PRO A 66 4.18 -7.25 19.50
CA PRO A 66 2.97 -6.51 19.85
C PRO A 66 2.54 -6.75 21.29
N ILE A 67 2.08 -5.67 21.92
CA ILE A 67 1.56 -5.65 23.29
C ILE A 67 0.05 -5.76 23.23
N CYS A 68 -0.48 -6.78 23.88
CA CYS A 68 -1.91 -6.99 24.10
C CYS A 68 -2.53 -5.84 24.90
N PRO A 69 -3.83 -5.48 24.70
CA PRO A 69 -4.50 -4.44 25.49
C PRO A 69 -4.39 -4.56 27.02
N ILE A 70 -4.13 -5.76 27.55
CA ILE A 70 -3.89 -6.00 28.98
C ILE A 70 -2.47 -5.63 29.44
N GLY A 71 -1.62 -5.08 28.55
CA GLY A 71 -0.26 -4.65 28.86
C GLY A 71 0.79 -5.76 28.84
N ARG A 72 0.55 -6.89 28.15
CA ARG A 72 1.50 -8.02 28.04
C ARG A 72 1.89 -8.31 26.61
N ASN A 73 3.10 -8.84 26.42
CA ASN A 73 3.57 -9.29 25.11
C ASN A 73 2.68 -10.41 24.56
N MET A 74 2.36 -10.33 23.28
CA MET A 74 1.65 -11.37 22.55
C MET A 74 2.59 -12.52 22.20
N LEU A 75 2.04 -13.73 22.03
CA LEU A 75 2.82 -14.89 21.63
C LEU A 75 2.95 -14.96 20.11
N CYS A 76 4.16 -15.25 19.62
CA CYS A 76 4.36 -15.61 18.22
C CYS A 76 3.69 -16.97 17.95
N TRP A 77 2.72 -16.98 17.04
CA TRP A 77 1.92 -18.16 16.67
C TRP A 77 2.31 -18.72 15.29
N GLY A 78 3.49 -18.35 14.81
CA GLY A 78 4.05 -18.81 13.54
C GLY A 78 3.61 -18.01 12.32
N LYS A 79 4.02 -18.50 11.15
CA LYS A 79 3.87 -17.82 9.85
C LYS A 79 2.62 -18.31 9.12
N CYS A 80 1.87 -17.38 8.54
CA CYS A 80 0.80 -17.67 7.59
C CYS A 80 1.41 -17.77 6.17
N LEU A 81 1.65 -19.00 5.70
CA LEU A 81 2.34 -19.24 4.42
C LEU A 81 1.65 -18.58 3.21
N GLY A 82 0.31 -18.67 3.12
CA GLY A 82 -0.43 -18.09 2.00
C GLY A 82 -0.43 -16.55 1.95
N ARG A 83 -0.05 -15.87 3.03
CA ARG A 83 -0.02 -14.39 3.10
C ARG A 83 1.34 -13.82 3.49
N GLN A 84 2.33 -14.68 3.74
CA GLN A 84 3.68 -14.32 4.20
C GLN A 84 3.70 -13.39 5.43
N ARG A 85 2.77 -13.58 6.38
CA ARG A 85 2.66 -12.76 7.62
C ARG A 85 2.95 -13.59 8.87
N ILE A 86 3.53 -12.97 9.89
CA ILE A 86 3.64 -13.58 11.24
C ILE A 86 2.32 -13.35 12.00
N LYS A 87 1.82 -14.38 12.68
CA LYS A 87 0.63 -14.31 13.52
C LYS A 87 1.02 -14.11 14.98
N TRP A 88 0.28 -13.23 15.66
CA TRP A 88 0.45 -12.95 17.08
C TRP A 88 -0.85 -13.24 17.82
N HIS A 89 -0.77 -13.92 18.96
CA HIS A 89 -1.94 -14.29 19.77
C HIS A 89 -1.90 -13.65 21.16
N CYS A 90 -3.05 -13.19 21.63
CA CYS A 90 -3.22 -12.68 22.98
C CYS A 90 -3.02 -13.83 24.00
N PRO A 91 -2.15 -13.68 25.01
CA PRO A 91 -1.87 -14.73 26.00
C PRO A 91 -3.12 -15.20 26.74
N THR A 92 -4.00 -14.26 27.12
CA THR A 92 -5.28 -14.58 27.78
C THR A 92 -6.20 -15.39 26.89
N LYS A 93 -6.25 -15.09 25.58
CA LYS A 93 -7.14 -15.80 24.65
C LYS A 93 -6.72 -17.26 24.44
N VAL A 94 -5.42 -17.54 24.50
CA VAL A 94 -4.86 -18.89 24.32
C VAL A 94 -4.55 -19.62 25.62
N GLY A 95 -4.74 -18.96 26.78
CA GLY A 95 -4.44 -19.54 28.10
C GLY A 95 -2.95 -19.82 28.33
N LYS A 96 -2.06 -19.11 27.64
CA LYS A 96 -0.59 -19.25 27.79
C LYS A 96 -0.04 -17.93 28.29
N TRP A 97 0.59 -17.96 29.45
CA TRP A 97 1.23 -16.80 30.05
C TRP A 97 2.74 -17.02 29.93
N VAL A 98 3.37 -16.23 29.07
CA VAL A 98 4.84 -16.13 28.94
C VAL A 98 5.28 -14.92 29.74
#